data_AF-X0YBP5-F1
#
_entry.id   AF-X0YBP5-F1
#
_cell.length_a   1.000
_cell.length_b   1.000
_cell.length_c   1.000
_cell.angle_alpha   90.00
_cell.angle_beta   90.00
_cell.angle_gamma   90.00
#
_symmetry.space_group_name_H-M   'P 1'
#
loop_
_entity.id
_entity.type
_entity.pdbx_description
1 polymer ?
#
loop_
_entity_poly.entity_id
_entity_poly.type
_entity_poly.pdbx_seq_one_letter_code
_entity_poly.pdbx_strand_id
1 'polypeptide(L)'
;AVVIFILAKAISRFRAQRAREEIEEIHESLWSWRGLKDDLQLLFGMMGQKFKRKRAPAVPEHDMDDDISRRLNIREIYRHLLWEAARSGVARRRHETASEYAGRLGQAVPDTSEPLDRLTDLYIDVRYGETSPPEEQVDNANSIWGTLRGLLRRIRGD
;
A
#
# COMPACT_ATOMS: atom_id res chain seq x y z
N ALA A 1 28.62 10.02 21.71
CA ALA A 1 29.91 10.14 20.98
C ALA A 1 30.08 9.09 19.88
N VAL A 2 29.87 7.80 20.15
CA VAL A 2 30.11 6.68 19.19
C VAL A 2 29.29 6.78 17.91
N VAL A 3 28.00 7.14 17.99
CA VAL A 3 27.12 7.28 16.81
C VAL A 3 27.62 8.37 15.85
N ILE A 4 28.06 9.50 16.38
CA ILE A 4 28.61 10.61 15.59
C ILE A 4 29.90 10.18 14.90
N PHE A 5 30.76 9.43 15.59
CA PHE A 5 31.99 8.89 15.03
C PHE A 5 31.72 7.89 13.89
N ILE A 6 30.74 7.00 14.04
CA ILE A 6 30.35 6.05 12.98
C ILE A 6 29.79 6.79 11.76
N LEU A 7 28.92 7.78 11.96
CA LEU A 7 28.36 8.59 10.87
C LEU A 7 29.44 9.40 10.14
N ALA A 8 30.33 10.07 10.88
CA ALA A 8 31.44 10.82 10.31
C ALA A 8 32.38 9.91 9.49
N LYS A 9 32.66 8.71 10.02
CA LYS A 9 33.50 7.71 9.34
C LYS A 9 32.84 7.13 8.10
N ALA A 10 31.53 6.91 8.12
CA ALA A 10 30.77 6.44 6.96
C ALA A 10 30.75 7.49 5.82
N ILE A 11 30.54 8.76 6.15
CA ILE A 11 30.52 9.87 5.19
C ILE A 11 31.93 10.10 4.60
N SER A 12 32.97 10.03 5.44
CA SER A 12 34.37 10.15 4.99
C SER A 12 34.74 9.08 3.97
N ARG A 13 34.33 7.83 4.21
CA ARG A 13 34.61 6.70 3.31
C ARG A 13 33.92 6.86 1.95
N PHE A 14 32.73 7.45 1.94
CA PHE A 14 31.94 7.69 0.75
C PHE A 14 32.47 8.86 -0.10
N ARG A 15 32.98 9.92 0.54
CA ARG A 15 33.60 11.06 -0.17
C ARG A 15 34.96 10.70 -0.79
N ALA A 16 35.73 9.82 -0.16
CA ALA A 16 37.02 9.35 -0.69
C ALA A 16 36.87 8.57 -2.00
N GLN A 17 35.72 7.91 -2.22
CA GLN A 17 35.42 7.22 -3.48
C GLN A 17 34.96 8.16 -4.60
N ARG A 18 34.29 9.29 -4.27
CA ARG A 18 33.84 10.29 -5.25
C ARG A 18 34.93 11.28 -5.69
N ALA A 19 36.08 11.34 -5.02
CA ALA A 19 37.19 12.22 -5.39
C ALA A 19 37.94 11.81 -6.67
N ARG A 20 37.51 10.74 -7.37
CA ARG A 20 38.06 10.32 -8.67
C ARG A 20 37.22 10.75 -9.87
N GLU A 21 36.05 11.34 -9.65
CA GLU A 21 35.23 11.95 -10.69
C GLU A 21 35.23 13.47 -10.45
N GLU A 22 36.25 14.09 -11.02
CA GLU A 22 36.40 15.54 -11.15
C GLU A 22 35.30 16.05 -12.09
N ILE A 23 34.17 16.46 -11.50
CA ILE A 23 33.25 17.39 -12.14
C ILE A 23 33.28 18.66 -11.31
N GLU A 24 33.92 19.67 -11.87
CA GLU A 24 33.99 21.04 -11.39
C GLU A 24 32.61 21.69 -11.51
N GLU A 25 31.68 21.30 -10.65
CA GLU A 25 30.45 22.06 -10.42
C GLU A 25 30.71 23.08 -9.32
N ILE A 26 30.83 24.34 -9.74
CA ILE A 26 30.87 25.53 -8.89
C ILE A 26 29.64 25.51 -7.98
N HIS A 27 29.82 24.98 -6.77
CA HIS A 27 28.81 25.00 -5.72
C HIS A 27 28.92 26.33 -4.98
N GLU A 28 28.17 27.33 -5.43
CA GLU A 28 27.80 28.46 -4.58
C GLU A 28 26.87 27.93 -3.48
N SER A 29 27.49 27.39 -2.42
CA SER A 29 26.79 26.91 -1.24
C SER A 29 26.20 28.10 -0.47
N LEU A 30 24.94 28.41 -0.74
CA LEU A 30 24.06 29.15 0.17
C LEU A 30 23.79 28.29 1.41
N TRP A 31 24.81 28.10 2.25
CA TRP A 31 24.70 27.39 3.52
C TRP A 31 23.96 28.27 4.53
N SER A 32 22.66 28.48 4.32
CA SER A 32 21.81 29.19 5.26
C SER A 32 21.42 28.22 6.39
N TRP A 33 22.10 28.35 7.52
CA TRP A 33 21.86 27.51 8.69
C TRP A 33 20.47 27.71 9.33
N ARG A 34 19.74 28.73 8.88
CA ARG A 34 18.35 28.99 9.24
C ARG A 34 17.36 28.14 8.43
N GLY A 35 17.51 28.08 7.10
CA GLY A 35 16.60 27.29 6.25
C GLY A 35 16.63 25.79 6.53
N LEU A 36 17.81 25.24 6.87
CA LEU A 36 17.91 23.82 7.22
C LEU A 36 17.15 23.47 8.52
N LYS A 37 17.11 24.40 9.50
CA LYS A 37 16.42 24.14 10.77
C LYS A 37 14.91 24.12 10.59
N ASP A 38 14.39 24.98 9.72
CA ASP A 38 12.97 25.04 9.37
C ASP A 38 12.55 23.75 8.66
N ASP A 39 13.35 23.25 7.71
CA ASP A 39 13.11 21.98 7.03
C ASP A 39 13.20 20.78 7.99
N LEU A 40 14.16 20.78 8.91
CA LEU A 40 14.25 19.73 9.93
C LEU A 40 13.05 19.75 10.88
N GLN A 41 12.56 20.93 11.30
CA GLN A 41 11.37 21.03 12.13
C GLN A 41 10.11 20.52 11.41
N LEU A 42 9.97 20.81 10.11
CA LEU A 42 8.90 20.26 9.29
C LEU A 42 8.98 18.73 9.19
N LEU A 43 10.18 18.17 9.00
CA LEU A 43 10.40 16.73 8.96
C LEU A 43 10.08 16.04 10.31
N PHE A 44 10.48 16.63 11.44
CA PHE A 44 10.16 16.11 12.77
C PHE A 44 8.66 16.22 13.10
N GLY A 45 7.99 17.30 12.68
CA GLY A 45 6.53 17.46 12.80
C GLY A 45 5.76 16.41 12.00
N MET A 46 6.22 16.09 10.79
CA MET A 46 5.65 15.03 9.96
C MET A 46 5.91 13.63 10.52
N MET A 47 7.03 13.41 11.20
CA MET A 47 7.34 12.12 11.83
C MET A 47 6.47 11.85 13.07
N GLY A 48 6.20 12.87 13.89
CA GLY A 48 5.28 12.78 15.03
C GLY A 48 3.81 12.50 14.65
N GLN A 49 3.37 13.00 13.49
CA GLN A 49 2.04 12.69 12.95
C GLN A 49 1.92 11.27 12.39
N LYS A 50 3.02 10.61 11.99
CA LYS A 50 3.01 9.21 11.53
C LYS A 50 2.93 8.20 12.67
N PHE A 51 3.38 8.55 13.88
CA PHE A 51 3.28 7.69 15.07
C PHE A 51 1.98 7.85 15.84
N LYS A 52 1.29 8.99 15.70
CA LYS A 52 -0.13 9.07 16.06
C LYS A 52 -0.93 8.41 14.94
N ARG A 53 -1.04 7.08 15.01
CA ARG A 53 -2.14 6.33 14.38
C ARG A 53 -3.42 7.03 14.82
N LYS A 54 -3.93 7.95 14.00
CA LYS A 54 -5.37 8.12 13.89
C LYS A 54 -5.84 6.71 13.58
N ARG A 55 -6.51 6.07 14.54
CA ARG A 55 -7.41 4.95 14.24
C ARG A 55 -8.08 5.36 12.95
N ALA A 56 -7.87 4.57 11.88
CA ALA A 56 -8.62 4.79 10.65
C ALA A 56 -10.07 5.00 11.10
N PRO A 57 -10.78 6.05 10.61
CA PRO A 57 -12.19 6.18 10.93
C PRO A 57 -12.78 4.79 10.74
N ALA A 58 -13.39 4.25 11.80
CA ALA A 58 -14.07 2.97 11.72
C ALA A 58 -14.93 3.10 10.46
N VAL A 59 -14.56 2.35 9.42
CA VAL A 59 -15.45 2.18 8.28
C VAL A 59 -16.76 1.79 8.95
N PRO A 60 -17.87 2.55 8.75
CA PRO A 60 -19.12 2.20 9.39
C PRO A 60 -19.29 0.70 9.23
N GLU A 61 -19.52 0.00 10.34
CA GLU A 61 -19.99 -1.38 10.34
C GLU A 61 -21.34 -1.35 9.61
N HIS A 62 -21.29 -1.23 8.28
CA HIS A 62 -22.27 -1.91 7.47
C HIS A 62 -22.03 -3.38 7.75
N ASP A 63 -23.11 -4.10 8.05
CA ASP A 63 -23.12 -5.55 8.13
C ASP A 63 -22.65 -6.11 6.77
N MET A 64 -21.34 -6.13 6.58
CA MET A 64 -20.66 -6.64 5.38
C MET A 64 -20.64 -8.19 5.41
N ASP A 65 -21.26 -8.80 6.42
CA ASP A 65 -21.47 -10.24 6.55
C ASP A 65 -22.82 -10.72 6.00
N ASP A 66 -23.79 -9.82 5.76
CA ASP A 66 -25.21 -10.23 5.85
C ASP A 66 -25.90 -10.73 4.57
N ASP A 67 -25.23 -10.81 3.42
CA ASP A 67 -25.86 -11.49 2.28
C ASP A 67 -24.85 -12.12 1.31
N ILE A 68 -24.59 -13.42 1.47
CA ILE A 68 -23.83 -14.24 0.53
C ILE A 68 -24.57 -14.33 -0.82
N SER A 69 -25.88 -14.11 -0.82
CA SER A 69 -26.75 -14.28 -1.97
C SER A 69 -26.97 -12.98 -2.77
N ARG A 70 -26.56 -11.82 -2.24
CA ARG A 70 -26.66 -10.57 -3.02
C ARG A 70 -25.57 -10.52 -4.08
N ARG A 71 -25.98 -10.23 -5.32
CA ARG A 71 -25.07 -9.90 -6.43
C ARG A 71 -24.37 -8.57 -6.11
N LEU A 72 -23.04 -8.61 -5.96
CA LEU A 72 -22.22 -7.43 -5.66
C LEU A 72 -21.73 -6.78 -6.96
N ASN A 73 -21.60 -5.46 -6.98
CA ASN A 73 -20.84 -4.81 -8.05
C ASN A 73 -19.32 -4.98 -7.82
N ILE A 74 -18.52 -4.81 -8.87
CA ILE A 74 -17.05 -5.03 -8.82
C ILE A 74 -16.36 -4.13 -7.77
N ARG A 75 -16.84 -2.90 -7.57
CA ARG A 75 -16.28 -1.98 -6.55
C ARG A 75 -16.64 -2.41 -5.13
N GLU A 76 -17.82 -2.97 -4.92
CA GLU A 76 -18.24 -3.60 -3.67
C GLU A 76 -17.38 -4.80 -3.36
N ILE A 77 -17.22 -5.71 -4.33
CA ILE A 77 -16.36 -6.90 -4.19
C ILE A 77 -14.96 -6.49 -3.74
N TYR A 78 -14.34 -5.51 -4.41
CA TYR A 78 -13.00 -5.07 -4.03
C TYR A 78 -12.96 -4.46 -2.62
N ARG A 79 -14.00 -3.76 -2.17
CA ARG A 79 -14.10 -3.27 -0.78
C ARG A 79 -14.22 -4.42 0.23
N HIS A 80 -15.01 -5.45 -0.08
CA HIS A 80 -15.10 -6.65 0.76
C HIS A 80 -13.76 -7.40 0.82
N LEU A 81 -13.05 -7.51 -0.29
CA LEU A 81 -11.69 -8.07 -0.33
C LEU A 81 -10.76 -7.32 0.63
N LEU A 82 -10.70 -5.99 0.54
CA LEU A 82 -9.87 -5.17 1.42
C LEU A 82 -10.22 -5.38 2.90
N TRP A 83 -11.51 -5.53 3.21
CA TRP A 83 -11.98 -5.74 4.56
C TRP A 83 -11.65 -7.13 5.09
N GLU A 84 -11.95 -8.20 4.34
CA GLU A 84 -11.62 -9.58 4.74
C GLU A 84 -10.11 -9.76 4.91
N ALA A 85 -9.31 -9.28 3.96
CA ALA A 85 -7.86 -9.38 4.06
C ALA A 85 -7.28 -8.54 5.21
N ALA A 86 -7.88 -7.39 5.55
CA ALA A 86 -7.51 -6.64 6.75
C ALA A 86 -7.84 -7.41 8.04
N ARG A 87 -8.99 -8.12 8.08
CA ARG A 87 -9.34 -9.02 9.19
C ARG A 87 -8.37 -10.20 9.31
N SER A 88 -7.85 -10.69 8.18
CA SER A 88 -6.81 -11.73 8.13
C SER A 88 -5.39 -11.18 8.36
N GLY A 89 -5.24 -9.90 8.74
CA GLY A 89 -3.95 -9.31 9.13
C GLY A 89 -3.12 -8.71 7.98
N VAL A 90 -3.60 -8.77 6.74
CA VAL A 90 -2.90 -8.31 5.54
C VAL A 90 -3.61 -7.10 4.92
N ALA A 91 -3.71 -6.00 5.68
CA ALA A 91 -4.35 -4.78 5.20
C ALA A 91 -3.55 -4.09 4.08
N ARG A 92 -4.25 -3.44 3.12
CA ARG A 92 -3.63 -2.60 2.08
C ARG A 92 -3.00 -1.34 2.68
N ARG A 93 -1.81 -0.96 2.21
CA ARG A 93 -1.13 0.28 2.64
C ARG A 93 -1.70 1.48 1.89
N ARG A 94 -1.65 2.66 2.50
CA ARG A 94 -2.24 3.88 1.91
C ARG A 94 -1.62 4.27 0.54
N HIS A 95 -0.33 4.03 0.36
CA HIS A 95 0.41 4.38 -0.86
C HIS A 95 0.47 3.25 -1.89
N GLU A 96 -0.04 2.06 -1.54
CA GLU A 96 0.07 0.86 -2.36
C GLU A 96 -1.02 0.86 -3.42
N THR A 97 -0.70 0.55 -4.68
CA THR A 97 -1.68 0.42 -5.75
C THR A 97 -2.54 -0.83 -5.58
N ALA A 98 -3.56 -1.01 -6.43
CA ALA A 98 -4.39 -2.22 -6.39
C ALA A 98 -3.58 -3.47 -6.77
N SER A 99 -2.79 -3.38 -7.84
CA SER A 99 -1.92 -4.46 -8.33
C SER A 99 -0.77 -4.79 -7.36
N GLU A 100 -0.13 -3.76 -6.78
CA GLU A 100 0.91 -3.98 -5.75
C GLU A 100 0.34 -4.72 -4.53
N TYR A 101 -0.87 -4.34 -4.13
CA TYR A 101 -1.56 -5.01 -3.03
C TYR A 101 -1.90 -6.47 -3.35
N ALA A 102 -2.40 -6.73 -4.56
CA ALA A 102 -2.72 -8.09 -5.03
C ALA A 102 -1.47 -8.97 -5.00
N GLY A 103 -0.35 -8.50 -5.55
CA GLY A 103 0.91 -9.24 -5.53
C GLY A 103 1.42 -9.52 -4.11
N ARG A 104 1.34 -8.55 -3.20
CA ARG A 104 1.73 -8.76 -1.80
C ARG A 104 0.78 -9.70 -1.06
N LEU A 105 -0.53 -9.62 -1.32
CA LEU A 105 -1.52 -10.50 -0.71
C LEU A 105 -1.36 -11.94 -1.24
N GLY A 106 -1.11 -12.13 -2.54
CA GLY A 106 -0.80 -13.41 -3.14
C GLY A 106 0.48 -14.03 -2.58
N GLN A 107 1.51 -13.23 -2.29
CA GLN A 107 2.71 -13.73 -1.59
C GLN A 107 2.42 -14.21 -0.15
N ALA A 108 1.50 -13.55 0.55
CA ALA A 108 1.08 -13.96 1.89
C ALA A 108 0.15 -15.18 1.86
N VAL A 109 -0.61 -15.32 0.77
CA VAL A 109 -1.58 -16.40 0.54
C VAL A 109 -1.44 -16.92 -0.90
N PRO A 110 -0.48 -17.84 -1.15
CA PRO A 110 -0.14 -18.29 -2.51
C PRO A 110 -1.33 -18.78 -3.34
N ASP A 111 -2.23 -19.55 -2.72
CA ASP A 111 -3.42 -20.13 -3.35
C ASP A 111 -4.43 -19.09 -3.86
N THR A 112 -4.28 -17.81 -3.48
CA THR A 112 -5.16 -16.73 -3.93
C THR A 112 -4.59 -15.90 -5.07
N SER A 113 -3.35 -16.12 -5.49
CA SER A 113 -2.64 -15.23 -6.41
C SER A 113 -3.37 -15.03 -7.75
N GLU A 114 -3.68 -16.11 -8.46
CA GLU A 114 -4.37 -16.05 -9.76
C GLU A 114 -5.79 -15.43 -9.67
N PRO A 115 -6.68 -15.84 -8.74
CA PRO A 115 -7.99 -15.19 -8.61
C PRO A 115 -7.90 -13.74 -8.11
N LEU A 116 -6.88 -13.37 -7.31
CA LEU A 116 -6.64 -11.98 -6.89
C LEU A 116 -6.25 -11.10 -8.06
N ASP A 117 -5.36 -11.57 -8.93
CA ASP A 117 -4.91 -10.82 -10.10
C ASP A 117 -6.10 -10.55 -11.03
N ARG A 118 -6.88 -11.59 -11.38
CA ARG A 118 -8.09 -11.44 -12.21
C ARG A 118 -9.11 -10.48 -11.62
N LEU A 119 -9.40 -10.58 -10.33
CA LEU A 119 -10.34 -9.66 -9.68
C LEU A 119 -9.80 -8.22 -9.65
N THR A 120 -8.49 -8.06 -9.45
CA THR A 120 -7.84 -6.76 -9.40
C THR A 120 -7.85 -6.07 -10.75
N ASP A 121 -7.64 -6.82 -11.83
CA ASP A 121 -7.72 -6.31 -13.21
C ASP A 121 -9.13 -5.80 -13.52
N LEU A 122 -10.17 -6.60 -13.24
CA LEU A 122 -11.57 -6.19 -13.38
C LEU A 122 -11.88 -4.91 -12.57
N TYR A 123 -11.31 -4.79 -11.37
CA TYR A 123 -11.46 -3.60 -10.55
C TYR A 123 -10.77 -2.37 -11.15
N ILE A 124 -9.55 -2.53 -11.68
CA ILE A 124 -8.78 -1.46 -12.32
C ILE A 124 -9.56 -0.95 -13.54
N ASP A 125 -10.06 -1.86 -14.37
CA ASP A 125 -10.88 -1.54 -15.54
C ASP A 125 -12.14 -0.77 -15.16
N VAL A 126 -12.87 -1.19 -14.12
CA VAL A 126 -14.06 -0.46 -13.65
C VAL A 126 -13.72 0.86 -12.97
N ARG A 127 -12.54 0.98 -12.35
CA ARG A 127 -12.13 2.18 -11.62
C ARG A 127 -11.67 3.28 -12.55
N TYR A 128 -10.93 2.93 -13.59
CA TYR A 128 -10.29 3.87 -14.51
C TYR A 128 -10.92 3.88 -15.90
N GLY A 129 -11.78 2.91 -16.21
CA GLY A 129 -12.56 2.86 -17.44
C GLY A 129 -13.79 3.77 -17.41
N GLU A 130 -14.25 4.13 -18.61
CA GLU A 130 -15.33 5.10 -18.81
C GLU A 130 -16.71 4.44 -18.90
N THR A 131 -16.77 3.13 -19.13
CA THR A 131 -18.01 2.40 -19.40
C THR A 131 -18.32 1.41 -18.29
N SER A 132 -19.62 1.21 -17.99
CA SER A 132 -20.07 0.18 -17.07
C SER A 132 -19.71 -1.21 -17.60
N PRO A 133 -19.23 -2.13 -16.74
CA PRO A 133 -18.92 -3.50 -17.15
C PRO A 133 -20.21 -4.21 -17.59
N PRO A 134 -20.14 -5.10 -18.61
CA PRO A 134 -21.25 -5.96 -18.97
C PRO A 134 -21.61 -6.91 -17.82
N GLU A 135 -22.87 -7.33 -17.76
CA GLU A 135 -23.40 -8.17 -16.68
C GLU A 135 -22.61 -9.47 -16.47
N GLU A 136 -22.15 -10.10 -17.55
CA GLU A 136 -21.32 -11.30 -17.50
C GLU A 136 -20.00 -11.10 -16.74
N GLN A 137 -19.36 -9.93 -16.89
CA GLN A 137 -18.14 -9.60 -16.13
C GLN A 137 -18.45 -9.42 -14.63
N VAL A 138 -19.61 -8.87 -14.30
CA VAL A 138 -20.05 -8.74 -12.90
C VAL A 138 -20.30 -10.13 -12.29
N ASP A 139 -20.91 -11.05 -13.04
CA ASP A 139 -21.17 -12.41 -12.58
C ASP A 139 -19.89 -13.23 -12.40
N ASN A 140 -18.95 -13.07 -13.33
CA ASN A 140 -17.61 -13.62 -13.21
C ASN A 140 -16.90 -13.09 -11.95
N ALA A 141 -16.93 -11.77 -11.72
CA ALA A 141 -16.33 -11.18 -10.52
C ALA A 141 -16.93 -11.73 -9.22
N ASN A 142 -18.26 -11.92 -9.17
CA ASN A 142 -18.91 -12.54 -8.00
C ASN A 142 -18.47 -13.99 -7.78
N SER A 143 -18.28 -14.75 -8.86
CA SER A 143 -17.79 -16.14 -8.79
C SER A 143 -16.35 -16.21 -8.28
N ILE A 144 -15.47 -15.33 -8.78
CA ILE A 144 -14.09 -15.19 -8.28
C ILE A 144 -14.10 -14.79 -6.80
N TRP A 145 -14.96 -13.84 -6.42
CA TRP A 145 -15.09 -13.40 -5.04
C TRP A 145 -15.50 -14.52 -4.09
N GLY A 146 -16.48 -15.36 -4.48
CA GLY A 146 -16.89 -16.52 -3.68
C GLY A 146 -15.72 -17.45 -3.37
N THR A 147 -14.88 -17.70 -4.37
CA THR A 147 -13.66 -18.51 -4.23
C THR A 147 -12.64 -17.85 -3.29
N LEU A 148 -12.33 -16.58 -3.52
CA LEU A 148 -11.38 -15.82 -2.69
C LEU A 148 -11.83 -15.73 -1.24
N ARG A 149 -13.11 -15.43 -0.98
CA ARG A 149 -13.68 -15.35 0.37
C ARG A 149 -13.52 -16.68 1.10
N GLY A 150 -13.79 -17.80 0.43
CA GLY A 150 -13.58 -19.14 1.00
C GLY A 150 -12.12 -19.39 1.40
N LEU A 151 -11.18 -19.03 0.53
CA LEU A 151 -9.74 -19.18 0.80
C LEU A 151 -9.26 -18.28 1.95
N LEU A 152 -9.65 -17.01 1.96
CA LEU A 152 -9.27 -16.05 3.00
C LEU A 152 -9.83 -16.43 4.39
N ARG A 153 -11.03 -17.01 4.44
CA ARG A 153 -11.66 -17.48 5.69
C ARG A 153 -11.01 -18.74 6.24
N ARG A 154 -10.67 -19.70 5.37
CA ARG A 154 -9.93 -20.92 5.76
C ARG A 154 -8.61 -20.59 6.46
N ILE A 155 -7.92 -19.55 6.01
CA ILE A 155 -6.64 -19.11 6.60
C ILE A 155 -6.85 -18.42 7.96
N ARG A 156 -8.00 -17.77 8.15
CA ARG A 156 -8.40 -17.21 9.46
C ARG A 156 -8.79 -18.29 10.46
N GLY A 157 -9.21 -19.47 9.99
CA GLY A 157 -9.71 -20.57 10.82
C GLY A 157 -11.22 -20.53 11.05
N ASP A 158 -11.97 -19.87 10.15
CA ASP A 158 -13.44 -19.85 10.12
C ASP A 158 -14.03 -20.99 9.27
#